data_AF-A0A7R9T583-F1
#
_entry.id   AF-A0A7R9T583-F1
#
_cell.length_a   1.000
_cell.length_b   1.000
_cell.length_c   1.000
_cell.angle_alpha   90.00
_cell.angle_beta   90.00
_cell.angle_gamma   90.00
#
_symmetry.space_group_name_H-M   'P 1'
#
loop_
_entity.id
_entity.type
_entity.pdbx_description
1 polymer ?
#
loop_
_entity_poly.entity_id
_entity_poly.type
_entity_poly.pdbx_seq_one_letter_code
_entity_poly.pdbx_strand_id
1 'polypeptide(L)'
;DDAIGERAARALRALVETYAFDVADALSVVRALPTSEDGDDLEDLKRCVDRLLDERGCVDNGGPALGMTRTCAHGARVDARRAREACEACEACGTRRELWRCLTCGDASCGRYANGHSRAHARASEGCVVVLSWDDLSVWCHECESYVDPESSAALRACVAAAALAKFGDRDGGGAV
;
A
#
# COMPACT_ATOMS: atom_id res chain seq x y z
N ASP A 1 -27.11 21.53 -14.54
CA ASP A 1 -27.36 20.15 -14.10
C ASP A 1 -26.07 19.57 -13.55
N ASP A 2 -25.96 19.51 -12.22
CA ASP A 2 -24.82 18.96 -11.47
C ASP A 2 -25.00 17.46 -11.14
N ALA A 3 -25.96 16.80 -11.81
CA ALA A 3 -26.31 15.42 -11.53
C ALA A 3 -25.24 14.45 -12.08
N ILE A 4 -24.67 13.64 -11.19
CA ILE A 4 -23.82 12.50 -11.54
C ILE A 4 -24.69 11.26 -11.76
N GLY A 5 -24.27 10.35 -12.65
CA GLY A 5 -24.95 9.07 -12.86
C GLY A 5 -24.89 8.16 -11.62
N GLU A 6 -25.72 7.11 -11.59
CA GLU A 6 -25.77 6.18 -10.44
C GLU A 6 -24.44 5.49 -10.18
N ARG A 7 -23.72 5.10 -11.25
CA ARG A 7 -22.37 4.55 -11.18
C ARG A 7 -21.36 5.49 -10.49
N ALA A 8 -21.32 6.76 -10.92
CA ALA A 8 -20.48 7.77 -10.29
C ALA A 8 -20.91 8.05 -8.84
N ALA A 9 -22.21 7.98 -8.53
CA ALA A 9 -22.71 8.12 -7.16
C ALA A 9 -22.30 6.96 -6.24
N ARG A 10 -22.21 5.73 -6.76
CA ARG A 10 -21.67 4.57 -6.01
C ARG A 10 -20.19 4.78 -5.67
N ALA A 11 -19.37 5.18 -6.65
CA ALA A 11 -17.96 5.50 -6.42
C ALA A 11 -17.80 6.65 -5.42
N LEU A 12 -18.59 7.73 -5.55
CA LEU A 12 -18.55 8.87 -4.62
C LEU A 12 -18.82 8.45 -3.17
N ARG A 13 -19.87 7.64 -2.95
CA ARG A 13 -20.18 7.13 -1.60
C ARG A 13 -19.02 6.34 -1.03
N ALA A 14 -18.42 5.43 -1.79
CA ALA A 14 -17.26 4.67 -1.32
C ALA A 14 -16.08 5.61 -0.98
N LEU A 15 -15.74 6.58 -1.83
CA LEU A 15 -14.64 7.51 -1.58
C LEU A 15 -14.83 8.33 -0.29
N VAL A 16 -16.06 8.76 0.00
CA VAL A 16 -16.35 9.60 1.17
C VAL A 16 -16.57 8.76 2.43
N GLU A 17 -17.36 7.69 2.36
CA GLU A 17 -17.75 6.92 3.54
C GLU A 17 -16.70 5.89 3.94
N THR A 18 -16.02 5.30 2.96
CA THR A 18 -15.05 4.21 3.18
C THR A 18 -13.62 4.76 3.24
N TYR A 19 -13.24 5.62 2.29
CA TYR A 19 -11.89 6.19 2.23
C TYR A 19 -11.76 7.53 2.95
N ALA A 20 -12.88 8.14 3.33
CA ALA A 20 -12.91 9.44 4.01
C ALA A 20 -12.19 10.57 3.25
N PHE A 21 -12.23 10.53 1.92
CA PHE A 21 -11.82 11.67 1.10
C PHE A 21 -12.79 12.85 1.29
N ASP A 22 -12.28 14.06 1.13
CA ASP A 22 -13.11 15.25 1.06
C ASP A 22 -14.13 15.14 -0.10
N VAL A 23 -15.37 15.59 0.16
CA VAL A 23 -16.48 15.45 -0.79
C VAL A 23 -16.20 16.22 -2.09
N ALA A 24 -15.59 17.41 -2.02
CA ALA A 24 -15.30 18.20 -3.21
C ALA A 24 -14.20 17.56 -4.05
N ASP A 25 -13.16 17.01 -3.41
CA ASP A 25 -12.11 16.27 -4.08
C ASP A 25 -12.67 14.98 -4.73
N ALA A 26 -13.44 14.19 -3.99
CA ALA A 26 -14.07 12.97 -4.50
C ALA A 26 -15.01 13.27 -5.69
N LEU A 27 -15.82 14.33 -5.60
CA LEU A 27 -16.66 14.80 -6.71
C LEU A 27 -15.85 15.15 -7.96
N SER A 28 -14.66 15.74 -7.78
CA SER A 28 -13.82 16.18 -8.89
C SER A 28 -13.29 15.03 -9.76
N VAL A 29 -13.14 13.82 -9.18
CA VAL A 29 -12.64 12.64 -9.90
C VAL A 29 -13.77 11.76 -10.45
N VAL A 30 -14.88 11.59 -9.71
CA VAL A 30 -16.01 10.76 -10.17
C VAL A 30 -16.74 11.38 -11.36
N ARG A 31 -16.67 12.70 -11.53
CA ARG A 31 -17.21 13.41 -12.70
C ARG A 31 -16.49 13.06 -14.01
N ALA A 32 -15.29 12.51 -13.93
CA ALA A 32 -14.54 12.04 -15.09
C ALA A 32 -14.83 10.58 -15.46
N LEU A 33 -15.66 9.87 -14.68
CA LEU A 33 -16.04 8.49 -14.99
C LEU A 33 -16.96 8.43 -16.22
N PRO A 34 -16.92 7.32 -16.99
CA PRO A 34 -17.84 7.11 -18.10
C PRO A 34 -19.30 7.20 -17.65
N THR A 35 -20.15 7.80 -18.48
CA THR A 35 -21.60 7.89 -18.22
C THR A 35 -22.34 6.58 -18.55
N SER A 36 -21.65 5.58 -19.13
CA SER A 36 -22.23 4.27 -19.39
C SER A 36 -22.36 3.50 -18.09
N GLU A 37 -23.50 2.86 -17.86
CA GLU A 37 -23.68 1.98 -16.70
C GLU A 37 -22.97 0.63 -16.87
N ASP A 38 -22.57 0.27 -18.10
CA ASP A 38 -21.75 -0.91 -18.37
C ASP A 38 -20.31 -0.67 -17.91
N GLY A 39 -19.92 -1.25 -16.78
CA GLY A 39 -18.52 -1.35 -16.36
C GLY A 39 -18.34 -1.79 -14.91
N ASP A 40 -17.07 -1.78 -14.48
CA ASP A 40 -16.65 -2.36 -13.21
C ASP A 40 -16.51 -1.26 -12.15
N ASP A 41 -17.43 -1.29 -11.17
CA ASP A 41 -17.47 -0.33 -10.06
C ASP A 41 -16.16 -0.35 -9.23
N LEU A 42 -15.49 -1.50 -9.09
CA LEU A 42 -14.24 -1.61 -8.32
C LEU A 42 -13.08 -0.96 -9.07
N GLU A 43 -12.98 -1.21 -10.38
CA GLU A 43 -11.97 -0.59 -11.24
C GLU A 43 -12.14 0.94 -11.30
N ASP A 44 -13.37 1.43 -11.36
CA ASP A 44 -13.65 2.87 -11.33
C ASP A 44 -13.29 3.52 -9.99
N LEU A 45 -13.66 2.85 -8.88
CA LEU A 45 -13.31 3.30 -7.55
C LEU A 45 -11.79 3.37 -7.40
N LYS A 46 -11.09 2.31 -7.82
CA LYS A 46 -9.63 2.24 -7.85
C LYS A 46 -9.03 3.40 -8.64
N ARG A 47 -9.53 3.67 -9.85
CA ARG A 47 -9.08 4.83 -10.65
C ARG A 47 -9.30 6.15 -9.93
N CYS A 48 -10.44 6.33 -9.27
CA CYS A 48 -10.71 7.56 -8.53
C CYS A 48 -9.76 7.73 -7.33
N VAL A 49 -9.55 6.68 -6.54
CA VAL A 49 -8.58 6.66 -5.44
C VAL A 49 -7.19 7.00 -5.96
N ASP A 50 -6.76 6.36 -7.05
CA ASP A 50 -5.45 6.59 -7.67
C ASP A 50 -5.25 8.04 -8.08
N ARG A 51 -6.26 8.68 -8.68
CA ARG A 51 -6.17 10.10 -9.08
C ARG A 51 -6.16 11.04 -7.88
N LEU A 52 -6.93 10.75 -6.84
CA LEU A 52 -6.94 11.55 -5.61
C LEU A 52 -5.58 11.52 -4.92
N LEU A 53 -4.99 10.34 -4.78
CA LEU A 53 -3.72 10.16 -4.09
C LEU A 53 -2.53 10.59 -4.95
N ASP A 54 -2.42 10.09 -6.18
CA ASP A 54 -1.23 10.27 -7.01
C ASP A 54 -1.22 11.61 -7.77
N GLU A 55 -2.35 12.04 -8.35
CA GLU A 55 -2.39 13.25 -9.19
C GLU A 55 -2.67 14.51 -8.38
N ARG A 56 -3.50 14.41 -7.35
CA ARG A 56 -3.98 15.57 -6.57
C ARG A 56 -3.29 15.72 -5.21
N GLY A 57 -2.59 14.68 -4.74
CA GLY A 57 -1.94 14.69 -3.42
C GLY A 57 -2.94 14.79 -2.26
N CYS A 58 -4.19 14.39 -2.48
CA CYS A 58 -5.18 14.30 -1.42
C CYS A 58 -4.77 13.21 -0.43
N VAL A 59 -5.08 13.41 0.85
CA VAL A 59 -4.81 12.42 1.90
C VAL A 59 -6.13 11.74 2.24
N ASP A 60 -6.16 10.41 2.18
CA ASP A 60 -7.23 9.62 2.78
C ASP A 60 -6.94 9.36 4.27
N ASN A 61 -7.95 9.01 5.07
CA ASN A 61 -7.74 8.68 6.49
C ASN A 61 -7.29 7.21 6.68
N GLY A 62 -6.32 6.75 5.89
CA GLY A 62 -5.94 5.34 5.96
C GLY A 62 -6.98 4.45 5.31
N GLY A 63 -7.58 4.90 4.20
CA GLY A 63 -8.69 4.24 3.52
C GLY A 63 -8.47 2.72 3.49
N PRO A 64 -9.49 1.91 3.82
CA PRO A 64 -9.27 0.54 4.21
C PRO A 64 -8.50 -0.14 3.10
N ALA A 65 -7.30 -0.61 3.44
CA ALA A 65 -6.76 -1.72 2.70
C ALA A 65 -7.90 -2.74 2.59
N LEU A 66 -8.21 -3.14 1.37
CA LEU A 66 -9.43 -3.84 0.94
C LEU A 66 -9.56 -5.25 1.56
N GLY A 67 -9.39 -5.35 2.87
CA GLY A 67 -9.04 -6.56 3.59
C GLY A 67 -7.54 -6.84 3.64
N MET A 68 -7.19 -7.75 4.53
CA MET A 68 -5.94 -8.50 4.48
C MET A 68 -6.21 -9.80 3.71
N THR A 69 -5.51 -10.03 2.61
CA THR A 69 -5.61 -11.29 1.86
C THR A 69 -4.73 -12.37 2.50
N ARG A 70 -5.25 -13.59 2.52
CA ARG A 70 -4.50 -14.80 2.91
C ARG A 70 -3.95 -15.56 1.70
N THR A 71 -4.18 -15.06 0.48
CA THR A 71 -3.69 -15.66 -0.76
C THR A 71 -3.08 -14.58 -1.64
N CYS A 72 -1.76 -14.64 -1.83
CA CYS A 72 -1.02 -13.76 -2.72
C CYS A 72 0.13 -14.54 -3.38
N ALA A 73 0.03 -14.79 -4.69
CA ALA A 73 1.08 -15.49 -5.43
C ALA A 73 2.41 -14.72 -5.44
N HIS A 74 2.35 -13.38 -5.34
CA HIS A 74 3.52 -12.52 -5.28
C HIS A 74 4.27 -12.65 -3.94
N GLY A 75 3.55 -12.95 -2.85
CA GLY A 75 4.14 -13.17 -1.53
C GLY A 75 5.10 -14.35 -1.49
N ALA A 76 4.97 -15.33 -2.38
CA ALA A 76 5.90 -16.46 -2.47
C ALA A 76 7.21 -16.12 -3.21
N ARG A 77 7.33 -14.96 -3.86
CA ARG A 77 8.48 -14.56 -4.71
C ARG A 77 9.45 -13.59 -4.01
N VAL A 78 9.42 -13.55 -2.68
CA VAL A 78 10.22 -12.65 -1.85
C VAL A 78 11.44 -13.35 -1.23
N ASP A 79 12.42 -12.57 -0.78
CA ASP A 79 13.64 -13.08 -0.14
C ASP A 79 13.88 -12.40 1.23
N ALA A 80 13.92 -13.20 2.29
CA ALA A 80 14.14 -12.72 3.66
C ALA A 80 15.47 -11.99 3.85
N ARG A 81 16.47 -12.20 2.97
CA ARG A 81 17.71 -11.41 2.98
C ARG A 81 17.46 -9.92 2.75
N ARG A 82 16.40 -9.56 2.03
CA ARG A 82 16.02 -8.16 1.75
C ARG A 82 15.42 -7.43 2.94
N ALA A 83 14.99 -8.16 3.96
CA ALA A 83 14.34 -7.63 5.15
C ALA A 83 15.27 -7.46 6.36
N ARG A 84 16.56 -7.80 6.22
CA ARG A 84 17.53 -7.84 7.35
C ARG A 84 18.11 -6.48 7.72
N GLU A 85 17.88 -5.46 6.89
CA GLU A 85 18.50 -4.15 7.04
C GLU A 85 17.47 -3.09 7.39
N ALA A 86 17.83 -2.23 8.35
CA ALA A 86 16.97 -1.15 8.78
C ALA A 86 16.66 -0.17 7.65
N CYS A 87 15.39 0.21 7.52
CA CYS A 87 15.01 1.34 6.67
C CYS A 87 15.23 2.63 7.44
N GLU A 88 16.29 3.37 7.14
CA GLU A 88 16.57 4.65 7.81
C GLU A 88 15.99 5.84 7.05
N ALA A 89 15.95 5.77 5.72
CA ALA A 89 15.43 6.81 4.84
C ALA A 89 15.00 6.23 3.50
N CYS A 90 14.12 6.94 2.79
CA CYS A 90 13.77 6.65 1.41
C CYS A 90 14.95 6.96 0.48
N GLU A 91 15.32 6.01 -0.37
CA GLU A 91 16.44 6.14 -1.30
C GLU A 91 16.24 7.25 -2.35
N ALA A 92 14.99 7.53 -2.72
CA ALA A 92 14.67 8.54 -3.72
C ALA A 92 14.61 9.99 -3.18
N CYS A 93 14.19 10.19 -1.92
CA CYS A 93 13.93 11.56 -1.39
C CYS A 93 14.44 11.83 0.02
N GLY A 94 15.05 10.85 0.69
CA GLY A 94 15.64 11.02 2.02
C GLY A 94 14.64 11.18 3.17
N THR A 95 13.33 11.16 2.93
CA THR A 95 12.34 11.18 4.04
C THR A 95 12.54 9.97 4.95
N ARG A 96 12.29 10.14 6.24
CA ARG A 96 12.37 9.08 7.26
C ARG A 96 11.00 8.61 7.76
N ARG A 97 9.92 9.06 7.11
CA ARG A 97 8.54 8.74 7.46
C ARG A 97 7.97 7.74 6.47
N GLU A 98 7.07 6.88 6.93
CA GLU A 98 6.31 5.96 6.08
C GLU A 98 7.24 5.10 5.23
N LEU A 99 8.23 4.44 5.83
CA LEU A 99 9.23 3.69 5.06
C LEU A 99 8.73 2.28 4.76
N TRP A 100 8.91 1.87 3.51
CA TRP A 100 8.57 0.54 3.02
C TRP A 100 9.80 -0.11 2.40
N ARG A 101 10.07 -1.36 2.78
CA ARG A 101 11.15 -2.18 2.23
C ARG A 101 10.62 -3.08 1.13
N CYS A 102 11.17 -3.02 -0.07
CA CYS A 102 10.89 -3.97 -1.12
C CYS A 102 11.46 -5.35 -0.77
N LEU A 103 10.59 -6.37 -0.71
CA LEU A 103 11.00 -7.73 -0.32
C LEU A 103 11.62 -8.54 -1.48
N THR A 104 11.68 -7.96 -2.69
CA THR A 104 12.32 -8.56 -3.87
C THR A 104 13.77 -8.07 -4.03
N CYS A 105 13.97 -6.75 -4.02
CA CYS A 105 15.28 -6.15 -4.31
C CYS A 105 15.96 -5.51 -3.08
N GLY A 106 15.20 -5.19 -2.03
CA GLY A 106 15.72 -4.54 -0.83
C GLY A 106 15.66 -3.02 -0.84
N ASP A 107 15.11 -2.36 -1.86
CA ASP A 107 14.96 -0.89 -1.90
C ASP A 107 14.15 -0.36 -0.71
N ALA A 108 14.61 0.71 -0.07
CA ALA A 108 13.83 1.48 0.91
C ALA A 108 13.15 2.68 0.23
N SER A 109 11.82 2.67 0.20
CA SER A 109 11.03 3.71 -0.43
C SER A 109 9.90 4.20 0.46
N CYS A 110 9.55 5.49 0.38
CA CYS A 110 8.47 6.04 1.20
C CYS A 110 7.08 5.70 0.63
N GLY A 111 6.10 5.56 1.52
CA GLY A 111 4.71 5.24 1.21
C GLY A 111 3.95 6.41 0.61
N ARG A 112 2.68 6.15 0.29
CA ARG A 112 1.76 7.12 -0.34
C ARG A 112 1.48 8.35 0.53
N TYR A 113 1.53 8.20 1.86
CA TYR A 113 1.36 9.32 2.81
C TYR A 113 2.62 10.18 2.99
N ALA A 114 3.69 9.85 2.26
CA ALA A 114 4.87 10.68 2.08
C ALA A 114 4.95 11.13 0.61
N ASN A 115 5.91 10.63 -0.17
CA ASN A 115 6.09 10.99 -1.58
C ASN A 115 5.77 9.84 -2.57
N GLY A 116 5.19 8.73 -2.09
CA GLY A 116 4.71 7.65 -2.97
C GLY A 116 5.78 6.82 -3.71
N HIS A 117 7.07 6.94 -3.34
CA HIS A 117 8.16 6.24 -4.03
C HIS A 117 8.05 4.71 -4.01
N SER A 118 7.42 4.10 -2.99
CA SER A 118 7.22 2.65 -2.94
C SER A 118 6.34 2.16 -4.10
N ARG A 119 5.31 2.95 -4.44
CA ARG A 119 4.43 2.68 -5.57
C ARG A 119 5.13 2.93 -6.91
N ALA A 120 5.87 4.04 -7.00
CA ALA A 120 6.68 4.34 -8.18
C ALA A 120 7.72 3.25 -8.46
N HIS A 121 8.39 2.76 -7.42
CA HIS A 121 9.33 1.64 -7.48
C HIS A 121 8.68 0.37 -8.04
N ALA A 122 7.50 0.00 -7.52
CA ALA A 122 6.76 -1.18 -8.00
C ALA A 122 6.33 -1.08 -9.47
N ARG A 123 5.94 0.13 -9.93
CA ARG A 123 5.61 0.38 -11.35
C ARG A 123 6.84 0.30 -12.26
N ALA A 124 8.01 0.72 -11.78
CA ALA A 124 9.23 0.79 -12.57
C ALA A 124 10.04 -0.52 -12.58
N SER A 125 9.89 -1.36 -11.56
CA SER A 125 10.75 -2.53 -11.33
C SER A 125 9.94 -3.83 -11.38
N GLU A 126 10.22 -4.68 -12.36
CA GLU A 126 9.50 -5.93 -12.56
C GLU A 126 9.60 -6.85 -11.33
N GLY A 127 8.45 -7.38 -10.89
CA GLY A 127 8.36 -8.28 -9.73
C GLY A 127 8.58 -7.62 -8.35
N CYS A 128 8.86 -6.32 -8.30
CA CYS A 128 9.09 -5.58 -7.05
C CYS A 128 7.79 -5.01 -6.47
N VAL A 129 6.78 -5.87 -6.34
CA VAL A 129 5.41 -5.46 -5.96
C VAL A 129 5.07 -5.72 -4.50
N VAL A 130 5.86 -6.53 -3.79
CA VAL A 130 5.63 -6.84 -2.37
C VAL A 130 6.58 -6.04 -1.50
N VAL A 131 6.03 -5.24 -0.60
CA VAL A 131 6.76 -4.35 0.29
C VAL A 131 6.35 -4.58 1.75
N LEU A 132 7.27 -4.37 2.67
CA LEU A 132 7.06 -4.44 4.11
C LEU A 132 7.16 -3.04 4.72
N SER A 133 6.16 -2.64 5.49
CA SER A 133 6.18 -1.41 6.27
C SER A 133 7.23 -1.52 7.37
N TRP A 134 8.17 -0.58 7.40
CA TRP A 134 9.16 -0.55 8.47
C TRP A 134 8.57 -0.08 9.80
N ASP A 135 7.40 0.58 9.80
CA ASP A 135 6.79 1.12 11.01
C ASP A 135 6.15 0.03 11.87
N ASP A 136 5.38 -0.87 11.27
CA ASP A 136 4.57 -1.90 11.95
C ASP A 136 4.76 -3.33 11.43
N LEU A 137 5.68 -3.55 10.47
CA LEU A 137 5.97 -4.84 9.82
C LEU A 137 4.79 -5.43 9.03
N SER A 138 3.76 -4.64 8.74
CA SER A 138 2.69 -5.04 7.82
C SER A 138 3.22 -5.22 6.40
N VAL A 139 2.63 -6.13 5.63
CA VAL A 139 3.07 -6.44 4.26
C VAL A 139 2.00 -5.97 3.28
N TRP A 140 2.40 -5.20 2.27
CA TRP A 140 1.53 -4.73 1.19
C TRP A 140 1.97 -5.30 -0.16
N CYS A 141 1.01 -5.65 -1.00
CA CYS A 141 1.24 -6.02 -2.39
C CYS A 141 0.62 -4.98 -3.31
N HIS A 142 1.44 -4.23 -4.05
CA HIS A 142 0.98 -3.20 -5.00
C HIS A 142 0.18 -3.76 -6.17
N GLU A 143 0.42 -5.01 -6.56
CA GLU A 143 -0.33 -5.68 -7.64
C GLU A 143 -1.71 -6.17 -7.16
N CYS A 144 -1.79 -6.65 -5.92
CA CYS A 144 -3.06 -7.14 -5.33
C CYS A 144 -3.83 -6.05 -4.58
N GLU A 145 -3.27 -4.84 -4.49
CA GLU A 145 -3.80 -3.68 -3.77
C GLU A 145 -4.40 -4.01 -2.39
N SER A 146 -3.68 -4.84 -1.63
CA SER A 146 -4.12 -5.33 -0.34
C SER A 146 -2.95 -5.58 0.60
N TYR A 147 -3.22 -5.50 1.90
CA TYR A 147 -2.32 -6.10 2.87
C TYR A 147 -2.33 -7.61 2.68
N VAL A 148 -1.17 -8.22 2.85
CA VAL A 148 -0.99 -9.66 2.74
C VAL A 148 -0.69 -10.19 4.13
N ASP A 149 -1.44 -11.20 4.55
CA ASP A 149 -1.17 -11.94 5.78
C ASP A 149 0.23 -12.58 5.66
N PRO A 150 1.19 -12.26 6.55
CA PRO A 150 2.50 -12.89 6.54
C PRO A 150 2.44 -14.42 6.63
N GLU A 151 1.40 -14.97 7.26
CA GLU A 151 1.19 -16.42 7.39
C GLU A 151 0.80 -17.10 6.07
N SER A 152 0.44 -16.35 5.04
CA SER A 152 0.04 -16.88 3.73
C SER A 152 1.17 -17.61 2.98
N SER A 153 2.45 -17.37 3.33
CA SER A 153 3.57 -18.11 2.75
C SER A 153 4.78 -18.19 3.69
N ALA A 154 5.58 -19.24 3.56
CA ALA A 154 6.82 -19.38 4.32
C ALA A 154 7.82 -18.27 4.02
N ALA A 155 7.85 -17.77 2.78
CA ALA A 155 8.73 -16.68 2.37
C ALA A 155 8.39 -15.36 3.07
N LEU A 156 7.10 -15.02 3.17
CA LEU A 156 6.65 -13.83 3.89
C LEU A 156 6.93 -13.92 5.40
N ARG A 157 6.61 -15.05 6.03
CA ARG A 157 6.96 -15.28 7.44
C ARG A 157 8.44 -15.07 7.70
N ALA A 158 9.30 -15.61 6.84
CA ALA A 158 10.74 -15.44 6.97
C ALA A 158 11.18 -13.97 6.80
N CYS A 159 10.55 -13.21 5.90
CA CYS A 159 10.82 -11.78 5.74
C CYS A 159 10.42 -10.98 6.99
N VAL A 160 9.20 -11.21 7.51
CA VAL A 160 8.71 -10.50 8.71
C VAL A 160 9.55 -10.85 9.93
N ALA A 161 9.94 -12.12 10.10
CA ALA A 161 10.84 -12.54 11.18
C ALA A 161 12.22 -11.89 11.07
N ALA A 162 12.79 -11.81 9.86
CA ALA A 162 14.06 -11.13 9.62
C ALA A 162 13.99 -9.63 9.91
N ALA A 163 12.90 -8.96 9.51
CA ALA A 163 12.66 -7.55 9.80
C ALA A 163 12.46 -7.31 11.30
N ALA A 164 11.73 -8.19 11.99
CA ALA A 164 11.52 -8.11 13.43
C ALA A 164 12.85 -8.19 14.19
N LEU A 165 13.72 -9.16 13.82
CA LEU A 165 15.04 -9.29 14.40
C LEU A 165 15.90 -8.04 14.15
N ALA A 166 15.88 -7.52 12.92
CA ALA A 166 16.63 -6.31 12.56
C ALA A 166 16.12 -5.05 13.30
N LYS A 167 14.80 -4.94 13.52
CA LYS A 167 14.18 -3.77 14.16
C LYS A 167 14.23 -3.80 15.68
N PHE A 168 14.07 -4.98 16.30
CA PHE A 168 13.91 -5.09 17.75
C PHE A 168 15.07 -5.82 18.45
N GLY A 169 16.00 -6.40 17.70
CA GLY A 169 17.04 -7.28 18.23
C GLY A 169 16.48 -8.64 18.67
N ASP A 170 17.39 -9.51 19.11
CA ASP A 170 17.02 -10.82 19.67
C ASP A 170 16.50 -10.58 21.09
N ARG A 171 15.19 -10.73 21.30
CA ARG A 171 14.60 -10.65 22.64
C ARG A 171 14.79 -11.96 23.39
N ASP A 172 16.04 -12.36 23.62
CA ASP A 172 16.39 -13.43 24.55
C ASP A 172 17.78 -13.17 25.15
N GLY A 173 17.79 -12.40 26.24
CA GLY A 173 18.95 -12.15 27.09
C GLY A 173 18.50 -11.82 28.50
N GLY A 174 18.30 -12.86 29.32
CA GLY A 174 17.68 -12.81 30.63
C GLY A 174 18.29 -11.83 31.64
N GLY A 175 17.40 -11.13 32.35
CA GLY A 175 17.71 -10.51 33.64
C GLY A 175 17.45 -11.51 34.77
N ALA A 176 18.42 -12.39 35.01
CA ALA A 176 18.61 -13.02 36.30
C ALA A 176 20.01 -12.63 36.78
N VAL A 177 20.08 -11.55 37.57
CA VAL A 177 21.08 -11.30 38.60
C VAL A 177 20.39 -10.70 39.82
#